data_AF-A0A7J6S998-F1
#
_entry.id   AF-A0A7J6S998-F1
#
_cell.length_a   1.000
_cell.length_b   1.000
_cell.length_c   1.000
_cell.angle_alpha   90.00
_cell.angle_beta   90.00
_cell.angle_gamma   90.00
#
_symmetry.space_group_name_H-M   'P 1'
#
loop_
_entity.id
_entity.type
_entity.pdbx_description
1 polymer ?
#
loop_
_entity_poly.entity_id
_entity_poly.type
_entity_poly.pdbx_seq_one_letter_code
_entity_poly.pdbx_strand_id
1 'polypeptide(L)'
;MQCFPVPQDRIKELESYFRQGMSLAGDTWSNQPKIVECKGRSDVSSSGIPPSSPYMHVDFGLQVGLVHIIDKAKEFRWDYGLQTIAGMLEIDKLSLIHYDQPGAGGEQKYEEDVKAFKESFKAYDWAQSLA
;
A
#
# COMPACT_ATOMS: atom_id res chain seq x y z
N MET A 1 -4.39 1.17 7.23
CA MET A 1 -4.13 1.86 5.95
C MET A 1 -2.69 2.32 5.96
N GLN A 2 -1.95 2.10 4.88
CA GLN A 2 -0.56 2.55 4.73
C GLN A 2 -0.51 3.55 3.56
N CYS A 3 0.40 4.52 3.62
CA CYS A 3 0.61 5.51 2.56
C CYS A 3 2.10 5.53 2.23
N PHE A 4 2.44 5.33 0.96
CA PHE A 4 3.81 5.33 0.47
C PHE A 4 3.97 6.44 -0.57
N PRO A 5 4.84 7.44 -0.33
CA PRO A 5 5.14 8.43 -1.34
C PRO A 5 5.91 7.76 -2.49
N VAL A 6 5.39 7.91 -3.71
CA VAL A 6 6.02 7.42 -4.94
C VAL A 6 6.08 8.59 -5.93
N PRO A 7 7.17 8.74 -6.70
CA PRO A 7 7.25 9.76 -7.74
C PRO A 7 6.05 9.68 -8.71
N GLN A 8 5.46 10.83 -9.03
CA GLN A 8 4.21 10.89 -9.80
C GLN A 8 4.33 10.25 -11.20
N ASP A 9 5.48 10.40 -11.83
CA ASP A 9 5.83 9.80 -13.12
C ASP A 9 5.89 8.27 -13.08
N ARG A 10 6.09 7.68 -11.89
CA ARG A 10 6.14 6.23 -11.68
C ARG A 10 4.82 5.61 -11.25
N ILE A 11 3.75 6.38 -11.07
CA ILE A 11 2.45 5.84 -10.63
C ILE A 11 1.86 4.82 -11.62
N LYS A 12 1.99 5.06 -12.93
CA LYS A 12 1.53 4.11 -13.96
C LYS A 12 2.31 2.80 -13.97
N GLU A 13 3.61 2.90 -13.71
CA GLU A 13 4.48 1.74 -13.54
C GLU A 13 4.05 0.95 -12.31
N LEU A 14 3.84 1.63 -11.17
CA LEU A 14 3.39 1.03 -9.93
C LEU A 14 2.06 0.28 -10.08
N GLU A 15 1.09 0.89 -10.76
CA GLU A 15 -0.17 0.25 -11.09
C GLU A 15 0.05 -1.05 -11.89
N SER A 16 0.94 -1.02 -12.87
CA SER A 16 1.28 -2.18 -13.70
C SER A 16 1.96 -3.30 -12.90
N TYR A 17 2.83 -2.96 -11.94
CA TYR A 17 3.46 -3.92 -11.03
C TYR A 17 2.42 -4.59 -10.13
N PHE A 18 1.51 -3.83 -9.55
CA PHE A 18 0.43 -4.39 -8.72
C PHE A 18 -0.52 -5.27 -9.53
N ARG A 19 -0.90 -4.86 -10.75
CA ARG A 19 -1.74 -5.71 -11.62
C ARG A 19 -1.08 -7.04 -11.94
N GLN A 20 0.19 -7.03 -12.30
CA GLN A 20 0.92 -8.26 -12.60
C GLN A 20 1.06 -9.13 -11.36
N GLY A 21 1.51 -8.56 -10.24
CA GLY A 21 1.68 -9.27 -8.98
C GLY A 21 0.38 -9.89 -8.49
N MET A 22 -0.74 -9.15 -8.54
CA MET A 22 -2.05 -9.63 -8.07
C MET A 22 -2.64 -10.68 -9.00
N SER A 23 -2.37 -10.60 -10.31
CA SER A 23 -2.79 -11.62 -11.27
C SER A 23 -2.06 -12.95 -11.06
N LEU A 24 -0.80 -12.88 -10.62
CA LEU A 24 0.02 -14.05 -10.28
C LEU A 24 -0.27 -14.56 -8.86
N ALA A 25 -0.72 -13.70 -7.95
CA ALA A 25 -1.16 -14.09 -6.63
C ALA A 25 -2.52 -14.81 -6.68
N GLY A 26 -2.67 -15.87 -5.89
CA GLY A 26 -3.91 -16.64 -5.78
C GLY A 26 -3.96 -17.87 -6.70
N ASP A 27 -4.97 -18.71 -6.46
CA ASP A 27 -5.16 -19.98 -7.17
C ASP A 27 -5.47 -19.74 -8.66
N THR A 28 -4.87 -20.52 -9.56
CA THR A 28 -5.16 -20.47 -11.00
C THR A 28 -6.54 -21.06 -11.34
N TRP A 29 -7.18 -21.73 -10.39
CA TRP A 29 -8.45 -22.43 -10.58
C TRP A 29 -9.66 -21.73 -9.96
N SER A 30 -9.50 -20.52 -9.41
CA SER A 30 -10.64 -19.77 -8.88
C SER A 30 -11.48 -19.16 -10.02
N ASN A 31 -12.80 -19.31 -9.92
CA ASN A 31 -13.76 -18.76 -10.89
C ASN A 31 -14.02 -17.26 -10.68
N GLN A 32 -13.32 -16.60 -9.74
CA GLN A 32 -13.51 -15.20 -9.43
C GLN A 32 -12.48 -14.32 -10.15
N PRO A 33 -12.86 -13.11 -10.59
CA PRO A 33 -11.89 -12.17 -11.16
C PRO A 33 -10.83 -11.85 -10.09
N LYS A 34 -9.57 -12.15 -10.41
CA LYS A 34 -8.44 -11.95 -9.48
C LYS A 34 -8.22 -10.48 -9.12
N ILE A 35 -8.65 -9.56 -9.98
CA ILE A 35 -8.47 -8.12 -9.82
C ILE A 35 -9.80 -7.45 -10.17
N VAL A 36 -10.27 -6.59 -9.27
CA VAL A 36 -11.41 -5.71 -9.51
C VAL A 36 -10.92 -4.27 -9.49
N GLU A 37 -11.28 -3.50 -10.50
CA GLU A 37 -10.99 -2.06 -10.54
C GLU A 37 -12.07 -1.29 -9.81
N CYS A 38 -11.66 -0.39 -8.91
CA CYS A 38 -12.51 0.61 -8.29
C CYS A 38 -12.24 1.96 -8.96
N LYS A 39 -13.26 2.57 -9.57
CA LYS A 39 -13.15 3.89 -10.20
C LYS A 39 -13.80 4.95 -9.31
N GLY A 40 -13.05 6.00 -8.99
CA GLY A 40 -13.51 7.08 -8.12
C GLY A 40 -13.51 6.71 -6.64
N ARG A 41 -13.40 7.73 -5.78
CA ARG A 41 -13.27 7.71 -4.30
C ARG A 41 -13.26 6.31 -3.69
N SER A 42 -12.11 5.63 -3.73
CA SER A 42 -11.61 4.63 -2.78
C SER A 42 -12.61 3.66 -2.12
N ASP A 43 -13.76 3.40 -2.74
CA ASP A 43 -14.88 2.71 -2.10
C ASP A 43 -14.93 1.29 -2.63
N VAL A 44 -14.40 0.39 -1.81
CA VAL A 44 -14.41 -1.05 -2.03
C VAL A 44 -15.86 -1.57 -2.11
N SER A 45 -16.87 -0.85 -1.62
CA SER A 45 -18.28 -1.26 -1.79
C SER A 45 -18.68 -1.39 -3.27
N SER A 46 -18.08 -0.58 -4.15
CA SER A 46 -18.32 -0.62 -5.60
C SER A 46 -17.71 -1.84 -6.30
N SER A 47 -16.80 -2.56 -5.63
CA SER A 47 -16.13 -3.74 -6.17
C SER A 47 -17.02 -4.99 -6.21
N GLY A 48 -18.19 -4.97 -5.54
CA GLY A 48 -19.05 -6.15 -5.39
C GLY A 48 -18.50 -7.22 -4.45
N ILE A 49 -17.41 -6.93 -3.71
CA ILE A 49 -16.82 -7.84 -2.73
C ILE A 49 -17.67 -7.85 -1.46
N PRO A 50 -18.08 -9.03 -0.95
CA PRO A 50 -18.78 -9.14 0.32
C PRO A 50 -17.95 -8.56 1.47
N PRO A 51 -18.56 -7.82 2.43
CA PRO A 51 -17.83 -7.24 3.56
C PRO A 51 -17.09 -8.25 4.45
N SER A 52 -17.50 -9.52 4.42
CA SER A 52 -16.89 -10.62 5.18
C SER A 52 -15.68 -11.25 4.49
N SER A 53 -15.43 -10.93 3.22
CA SER A 53 -14.32 -11.51 2.47
C SER A 53 -13.04 -10.72 2.75
N PRO A 54 -11.92 -11.37 3.12
CA PRO A 54 -10.64 -10.68 3.24
C PRO A 54 -10.19 -10.22 1.85
N TYR A 55 -9.73 -8.97 1.76
CA TYR A 55 -9.26 -8.37 0.53
C TYR A 55 -8.05 -7.47 0.77
N MET A 56 -7.28 -7.24 -0.29
CA MET A 56 -6.28 -6.17 -0.36
C MET A 56 -6.78 -5.10 -1.31
N HIS A 57 -6.72 -3.84 -0.89
CA HIS A 57 -7.04 -2.67 -1.72
C HIS A 57 -5.81 -1.77 -1.83
N VAL A 58 -5.49 -1.35 -3.05
CA VAL A 58 -4.43 -0.39 -3.35
C VAL A 58 -5.04 0.76 -4.12
N ASP A 59 -4.85 1.98 -3.64
CA ASP A 59 -5.35 3.21 -4.27
C ASP A 59 -4.16 4.03 -4.82
N PHE A 60 -4.29 4.50 -6.05
CA PHE A 60 -3.27 5.28 -6.75
C PHE A 60 -3.63 6.77 -6.75
N GLY A 61 -3.68 7.38 -5.56
CA GLY A 61 -3.86 8.82 -5.41
C GLY A 61 -5.25 9.31 -5.84
N LEU A 62 -6.30 8.62 -5.40
CA LEU A 62 -7.73 8.91 -5.65
C LEU A 62 -8.17 8.78 -7.12
N GLN A 63 -7.33 8.24 -8.00
CA GLN A 63 -7.65 8.04 -9.42
C GLN A 63 -8.35 6.70 -9.66
N VAL A 64 -7.61 5.63 -9.42
CA VAL A 64 -8.02 4.23 -9.63
C VAL A 64 -7.56 3.44 -8.41
N GLY A 65 -8.41 2.51 -7.98
CA GLY A 65 -8.09 1.50 -6.99
C GLY A 65 -8.09 0.10 -7.60
N LEU A 66 -7.22 -0.77 -7.10
CA LEU A 66 -7.23 -2.20 -7.40
C LEU A 66 -7.59 -2.97 -6.15
N VAL A 67 -8.50 -3.92 -6.29
CA VAL A 67 -8.89 -4.82 -5.20
C VAL A 67 -8.62 -6.27 -5.59
N HIS A 68 -8.00 -7.01 -4.68
CA HIS A 68 -7.73 -8.43 -4.79
C HIS A 68 -8.40 -9.16 -3.62
N ILE A 69 -9.27 -10.13 -3.93
CA ILE A 69 -9.88 -11.01 -2.94
C ILE A 69 -8.84 -12.03 -2.49
N ILE A 70 -8.70 -12.24 -1.18
CA ILE A 70 -7.70 -13.13 -0.61
C ILE A 70 -8.36 -14.45 -0.22
N ASP A 71 -8.11 -15.53 -0.95
CA ASP A 71 -8.71 -16.84 -0.63
C ASP A 71 -8.13 -17.47 0.64
N LYS A 72 -6.81 -17.36 0.83
CA LYS A 72 -6.07 -17.98 1.94
C LYS A 72 -5.39 -16.92 2.80
N ALA A 73 -6.17 -16.24 3.63
CA ALA A 73 -5.69 -15.13 4.46
C ALA A 73 -4.47 -15.48 5.34
N LYS A 74 -4.32 -16.74 5.77
CA LYS A 74 -3.17 -17.20 6.56
C LYS A 74 -1.87 -17.32 5.77
N GLU A 75 -1.95 -17.52 4.47
CA GLU A 75 -0.79 -17.65 3.56
C GLU A 75 -0.45 -16.30 2.91
N PHE A 76 -1.39 -15.35 2.90
CA PHE A 76 -1.18 -14.04 2.31
C PHE A 76 -0.22 -13.21 3.16
N ARG A 77 0.83 -12.70 2.52
CA ARG A 77 1.84 -11.90 3.18
C ARG A 77 1.30 -10.52 3.54
N TRP A 78 1.40 -10.14 4.80
CA TRP A 78 0.99 -8.82 5.28
C TRP A 78 1.78 -7.67 4.64
N ASP A 79 3.02 -7.93 4.22
CA ASP A 79 3.94 -6.95 3.63
C ASP A 79 3.91 -6.93 2.09
N TYR A 80 2.96 -7.62 1.45
CA TYR A 80 2.90 -7.74 -0.01
C TYR A 80 2.95 -6.39 -0.74
N GLY A 81 2.20 -5.39 -0.26
CA GLY A 81 2.20 -4.04 -0.83
C GLY A 81 3.57 -3.37 -0.76
N LEU A 82 4.23 -3.45 0.40
CA LEU A 82 5.57 -2.92 0.60
C LEU A 82 6.59 -3.63 -0.29
N GLN A 83 6.56 -4.97 -0.39
CA GLN A 83 7.47 -5.73 -1.25
C GLN A 83 7.28 -5.40 -2.73
N THR A 84 6.04 -5.17 -3.17
CA THR A 84 5.73 -4.77 -4.55
C THR A 84 6.31 -3.39 -4.86
N ILE A 85 6.11 -2.42 -3.97
CA ILE A 85 6.67 -1.06 -4.11
C ILE A 85 8.20 -1.10 -4.08
N ALA A 86 8.79 -1.83 -3.11
CA ALA A 86 10.23 -1.94 -2.98
C ALA A 86 10.87 -2.62 -4.21
N GLY A 87 10.25 -3.68 -4.73
CA GLY A 87 10.70 -4.35 -5.94
C GLY A 87 10.64 -3.44 -7.17
N MET A 88 9.58 -2.63 -7.31
CA MET A 88 9.49 -1.63 -8.37
C MET A 88 10.55 -0.53 -8.21
N LEU A 89 10.76 -0.03 -6.99
CA LEU A 89 11.73 1.03 -6.71
C LEU A 89 13.19 0.54 -6.64
N GLU A 90 13.44 -0.76 -6.86
CA GLU A 90 14.76 -1.40 -6.72
C GLU A 90 15.39 -1.19 -5.32
N ILE A 91 14.54 -1.12 -4.29
CA ILE A 91 14.95 -0.95 -2.90
C ILE A 91 15.29 -2.32 -2.32
N ASP A 92 16.50 -2.46 -1.80
CA ASP A 92 16.94 -3.72 -1.21
C ASP A 92 16.28 -3.96 0.16
N LYS A 93 16.11 -5.23 0.54
CA LYS A 93 15.44 -5.59 1.80
C LYS A 93 16.18 -5.12 3.06
N LEU A 94 17.51 -4.98 3.03
CA LEU A 94 18.32 -4.49 4.17
C LEU A 94 18.13 -3.00 4.40
N SER A 95 17.86 -2.22 3.35
CA SER A 95 17.51 -0.80 3.51
C SER A 95 16.17 -0.60 4.24
N LEU A 96 15.21 -1.53 4.07
CA LEU A 96 13.94 -1.52 4.80
C LEU A 96 14.10 -1.90 6.28
N ILE A 97 15.10 -2.74 6.62
CA ILE A 97 15.34 -3.23 7.99
C ILE A 97 15.98 -2.14 8.88
N HIS A 98 16.64 -1.13 8.31
CA HIS A 98 17.36 -0.11 9.08
C HIS A 98 16.47 0.74 10.00
N TYR A 99 15.18 0.87 9.70
CA TYR A 99 14.23 1.57 10.55
C TYR A 99 13.72 0.74 11.74
N ASP A 100 13.92 -0.58 11.70
CA ASP A 100 13.26 -1.55 12.57
C ASP A 100 14.23 -2.24 13.54
N GLN A 101 15.41 -1.66 13.78
CA GLN A 101 16.44 -2.19 14.69
C GLN A 101 16.51 -1.35 15.99
N PRO A 102 15.82 -1.79 17.07
CA PRO A 102 15.94 -1.15 18.38
C PRO A 102 17.39 -1.15 18.86
N GLY A 103 17.89 0.00 19.31
CA GLY A 103 19.21 0.14 19.92
C GLY A 103 20.38 0.45 18.97
N ALA A 104 20.18 0.45 17.64
CA ALA A 104 21.20 0.82 16.66
C ALA A 104 21.09 2.29 16.17
N GLY A 105 20.37 3.14 16.91
CA GLY A 105 20.07 4.53 16.51
C GLY A 105 18.85 4.70 15.59
N GLY A 106 18.18 3.60 15.22
CA GLY A 106 16.96 3.64 14.39
C GLY A 106 15.81 4.41 15.03
N GLU A 107 15.64 4.31 16.35
CA GLU A 107 14.62 5.04 17.11
C GLU A 107 14.83 6.55 17.04
N GLN A 108 16.05 7.02 17.27
CA GLN A 108 16.37 8.45 17.16
C GLN A 108 16.12 8.98 15.74
N LYS A 109 16.57 8.25 14.72
CA LYS A 109 16.32 8.64 13.32
C LYS A 109 14.82 8.67 13.00
N TYR A 110 14.06 7.69 13.48
CA TYR A 110 12.62 7.66 13.32
C TYR A 110 11.95 8.88 13.96
N GLU A 111 12.34 9.26 15.19
CA GLU A 111 11.83 10.46 15.86
C GLU A 111 12.15 11.74 15.09
N GLU A 112 13.37 11.85 14.56
CA GLU A 112 13.81 12.97 13.70
C GLU A 112 12.98 13.05 12.41
N ASP A 113 12.80 11.92 11.70
CA ASP A 113 12.01 11.83 10.47
C ASP A 113 10.53 12.16 10.73
N VAL A 114 9.95 11.68 11.85
CA VAL A 114 8.58 12.01 12.26
C VAL A 114 8.43 13.50 12.54
N LYS A 115 9.40 14.12 13.21
CA LYS A 115 9.38 15.57 13.48
C LYS A 115 9.41 16.38 12.18
N ALA A 116 10.33 16.03 11.28
CA ALA A 116 10.45 16.68 9.98
C ALA A 116 9.18 16.53 9.13
N PHE A 117 8.57 15.34 9.12
CA PHE A 117 7.30 15.11 8.43
C PHE A 117 6.18 15.98 9.03
N LYS A 118 6.01 15.99 10.36
CA LYS A 118 5.00 16.81 11.03
C LYS A 118 5.15 18.28 10.68
N GLU A 119 6.37 18.81 10.67
CA GLU A 119 6.65 20.20 10.31
C GLU A 119 6.27 20.51 8.85
N SER A 120 6.65 19.65 7.90
CA SER A 120 6.30 19.83 6.48
C SER A 120 4.81 19.63 6.17
N PHE A 121 4.11 18.82 6.96
CA PHE A 121 2.69 18.53 6.79
C PHE A 121 1.77 19.59 7.40
N LYS A 122 2.28 20.53 8.23
CA LYS A 122 1.45 21.53 8.94
C LYS A 122 0.47 22.29 8.05
N ALA A 123 0.88 22.66 6.83
CA ALA A 123 0.04 23.41 5.90
C ALA A 123 -1.17 22.61 5.37
N TYR A 124 -1.14 21.28 5.48
CA TYR A 124 -2.16 20.36 4.97
C TYR A 124 -2.99 19.72 6.11
N ASP A 125 -2.61 19.96 7.36
CA ASP A 125 -3.24 19.36 8.54
C ASP A 125 -4.50 20.13 8.94
N TRP A 126 -5.61 19.73 8.34
CA TRP A 126 -6.93 20.31 8.63
C TRP A 126 -7.38 20.09 10.09
N ALA A 127 -6.87 19.06 10.79
CA ALA A 127 -7.30 18.73 12.14
C ALA A 127 -6.81 19.75 13.19
N GLN A 128 -5.80 20.57 12.87
CA GLN A 128 -5.37 21.66 13.75
C GLN A 128 -6.45 22.71 13.98
N SER A 129 -7.40 22.83 13.05
CA SER A 129 -8.54 23.75 13.18
C SER A 129 -9.68 23.20 14.05
N LEU A 130 -9.60 21.94 14.47
CA LEU A 130 -10.60 21.27 15.32
C LEU A 130 -10.21 21.20 16.80
N ALA A 131 -8.97 21.57 17.15
CA ALA A 131 -8.43 21.57 18.51
C ALA A 131 -8.57 22.95 19.16
#